data_AF-A0A8T1DUK5-F1
#
_entry.id   AF-A0A8T1DUK5-F1
#
_cell.length_a   1.000
_cell.length_b   1.000
_cell.length_c   1.000
_cell.angle_alpha   90.00
_cell.angle_beta   90.00
_cell.angle_gamma   90.00
#
_symmetry.space_group_name_H-M   'P 1'
#
loop_
_entity.id
_entity.type
_entity.pdbx_description
1 polymer ?
#
loop_
_entity_poly.entity_id
_entity_poly.type
_entity_poly.pdbx_seq_one_letter_code
_entity_poly.pdbx_strand_id
1 'polypeptide(L)'
;MSGAISWTSRHQTIVAQSTDEAEYVEACEEAMEANPTFGRRTRHIELKWHYVREQVRKKELYTRKVRSQDNLAYLFTKPLAKSRFESLSAKIGMCTRKAGI
;
A
#
# COMPACT_ATOMS: atom_id res chain seq x y z
N MET A 1 -25.79 -7.37 39.65
CA MET A 1 -24.35 -7.64 39.68
C MET A 1 -23.74 -6.93 38.48
N SER A 2 -23.22 -5.72 38.66
CA SER A 2 -22.56 -4.98 37.58
C SER A 2 -21.13 -5.49 37.49
N GLY A 3 -20.78 -6.19 36.41
CA GLY A 3 -19.43 -6.65 36.16
C GLY A 3 -18.54 -5.48 35.73
N ALA A 4 -17.34 -5.39 36.30
CA ALA A 4 -16.38 -4.36 35.94
C ALA A 4 -15.97 -4.53 34.47
N ILE A 5 -16.25 -3.52 33.64
CA ILE A 5 -15.76 -3.43 32.27
C ILE A 5 -14.39 -2.75 32.34
N SER A 6 -13.35 -3.46 31.91
CA SER A 6 -12.00 -2.93 31.78
C SER A 6 -11.75 -2.57 30.32
N TRP A 7 -11.22 -1.38 30.07
CA TRP A 7 -10.73 -0.95 28.77
C TRP A 7 -9.21 -0.89 28.82
N THR A 8 -8.54 -1.42 27.81
CA THR A 8 -7.10 -1.25 27.63
C THR A 8 -6.84 -0.53 26.30
N SER A 9 -5.85 0.36 26.30
CA SER A 9 -5.40 1.06 25.10
C SER A 9 -3.95 0.70 24.88
N ARG A 10 -3.65 0.13 23.70
CA ARG A 10 -2.30 -0.25 23.28
C ARG A 10 -1.94 0.63 22.09
N HIS A 11 -0.77 1.26 22.13
CA HIS A 11 -0.34 2.19 21.09
C HIS A 11 -0.13 1.43 19.77
N GLN A 12 -1.11 1.50 18.87
CA GLN A 12 -0.99 0.88 17.55
C GLN A 12 0.17 1.53 16.81
N THR A 13 1.10 0.72 16.31
CA THR A 13 2.31 1.19 15.61
C THR A 13 2.01 1.61 14.16
N ILE A 14 0.79 1.35 13.68
CA ILE A 14 0.35 1.55 12.29
C ILE A 14 -1.10 2.05 12.34
N VAL A 15 -1.40 3.13 11.61
CA VAL A 15 -2.77 3.64 11.51
C VAL A 15 -3.52 2.81 10.47
N ALA A 16 -4.44 1.96 10.90
CA ALA A 16 -5.39 1.31 10.02
C ALA A 16 -6.37 2.34 9.47
N GLN A 17 -6.58 2.34 8.15
CA GLN A 17 -7.50 3.27 7.47
C GLN A 17 -8.93 2.72 7.41
N SER A 18 -9.16 1.50 7.90
CA SER A 18 -10.47 0.84 8.02
C SER A 18 -10.53 -0.11 9.23
N THR A 19 -11.74 -0.45 9.68
CA THR A 19 -11.97 -1.42 10.77
C THR A 19 -11.51 -2.84 10.40
N ASP A 20 -11.75 -3.27 9.16
CA ASP A 20 -11.28 -4.57 8.66
C ASP A 20 -9.74 -4.65 8.67
N GLU A 21 -9.05 -3.54 8.35
CA GLU A 21 -7.59 -3.45 8.42
C GLU A 21 -7.10 -3.50 9.87
N ALA A 22 -7.84 -2.93 10.83
CA ALA A 22 -7.46 -2.98 12.25
C ALA A 22 -7.54 -4.41 12.82
N GLU A 23 -8.62 -5.14 12.53
CA GLU A 23 -8.79 -6.55 12.92
C GLU A 23 -7.69 -7.43 12.29
N TYR A 24 -7.34 -7.16 11.02
CA TYR A 24 -6.28 -7.88 10.33
C TYR A 24 -4.87 -7.58 10.89
N VAL A 25 -4.62 -6.32 11.26
CA VAL A 25 -3.37 -5.90 11.92
C VAL A 25 -3.17 -6.63 13.24
N GLU A 26 -4.25 -6.82 14.02
CA GLU A 26 -4.25 -7.56 15.28
C GLU A 26 -3.98 -9.06 15.07
N ALA A 27 -4.68 -9.70 14.13
CA ALA A 27 -4.44 -11.11 13.79
C ALA A 27 -3.01 -11.37 13.29
N CYS A 28 -2.42 -10.45 12.52
CA CYS A 28 -1.02 -10.54 12.11
C CYS A 28 -0.05 -10.33 13.28
N GLU A 29 -0.43 -9.56 14.31
CA GLU A 29 0.38 -9.36 15.51
C GLU A 29 0.43 -10.65 16.33
N GLU A 30 -0.71 -11.32 16.51
CA GLU A 30 -0.79 -12.64 17.14
C GLU A 30 0.02 -13.70 16.36
N ALA A 31 -0.10 -13.72 15.03
CA ALA A 31 0.68 -14.63 14.18
C ALA A 31 2.20 -14.39 14.26
N MET A 32 2.64 -13.14 14.50
CA MET A 32 4.05 -12.81 14.73
C MET A 32 4.57 -13.33 16.07
N GLU A 33 3.75 -13.32 17.11
CA GLU A 33 4.12 -13.89 18.42
C GLU A 33 4.19 -15.42 18.36
N ALA A 34 3.33 -16.05 17.54
CA ALA A 34 3.25 -17.50 17.42
C ALA A 34 4.32 -18.13 16.50
N ASN A 35 4.87 -17.38 15.53
CA ASN A 35 5.74 -17.96 14.50
C ASN A 35 7.04 -17.14 14.28
N PRO A 36 8.20 -17.64 14.73
CA PRO A 36 9.46 -16.89 14.70
C PRO A 36 10.01 -16.61 13.30
N THR A 37 9.43 -17.22 12.24
CA THR A 37 9.76 -16.88 10.85
C THR A 37 9.07 -15.59 10.38
N PHE A 38 8.02 -15.13 11.06
CA PHE A 38 7.34 -13.86 10.79
C PHE A 38 8.10 -12.71 11.45
N GLY A 39 9.11 -12.21 10.74
CA GLY A 39 9.87 -11.06 11.20
C GLY A 39 9.05 -9.77 11.13
N ARG A 40 9.11 -8.93 12.18
CA ARG A 40 8.53 -7.57 12.22
C ARG A 40 8.86 -6.72 10.98
N ARG A 41 9.95 -7.03 10.27
CA ARG A 41 10.38 -6.40 9.02
C ARG A 41 9.49 -6.74 7.80
N THR A 42 8.81 -7.88 7.74
CA THR A 42 7.96 -8.26 6.59
C THR A 42 6.47 -7.96 6.80
N ARG A 43 6.07 -7.58 8.03
CA ARG A 43 4.67 -7.27 8.39
C ARG A 43 3.97 -6.36 7.37
N HIS A 44 4.65 -5.27 6.98
CA HIS A 44 4.08 -4.27 6.08
C HIS A 44 3.83 -4.81 4.66
N ILE A 45 4.54 -5.86 4.24
CA ILE A 45 4.35 -6.53 2.95
C ILE A 45 3.12 -7.43 3.04
N GLU A 46 3.02 -8.22 4.10
CA GLU A 46 1.92 -9.15 4.34
C GLU A 46 0.59 -8.41 4.49
N LEU A 47 0.53 -7.38 5.34
CA LEU A 47 -0.68 -6.55 5.52
C LEU A 47 -1.19 -6.00 4.18
N LYS A 48 -0.30 -5.39 3.39
CA LYS A 48 -0.65 -4.84 2.08
C LYS A 48 -1.09 -5.92 1.09
N TRP A 49 -0.42 -7.08 1.10
CA TRP A 49 -0.77 -8.18 0.19
C TRP A 49 -2.16 -8.75 0.49
N HIS A 50 -2.45 -9.01 1.77
CA HIS A 50 -3.74 -9.55 2.20
C HIS A 50 -4.87 -8.58 1.92
N TYR A 51 -4.68 -7.30 2.25
CA TYR A 51 -5.64 -6.25 1.91
C TYR A 51 -5.95 -6.21 0.41
N VAL A 52 -4.92 -6.09 -0.45
CA VAL A 52 -5.13 -6.05 -1.91
C VAL A 52 -5.83 -7.31 -2.42
N ARG A 53 -5.49 -8.49 -1.89
CA ARG A 53 -6.12 -9.76 -2.26
C ARG A 53 -7.60 -9.79 -1.89
N GLU A 54 -7.97 -9.29 -0.72
CA GLU A 54 -9.36 -9.21 -0.29
C GLU A 54 -10.18 -8.25 -1.15
N GLN A 55 -9.65 -7.06 -1.43
CA GLN A 55 -10.29 -6.08 -2.30
C GLN A 55 -10.52 -6.60 -3.72
N VAL A 56 -9.58 -7.39 -4.24
CA VAL A 56 -9.75 -8.11 -5.51
C VAL A 56 -10.86 -9.16 -5.42
N ARG A 57 -10.95 -9.91 -4.30
CA ARG A 57 -12.01 -10.89 -4.07
C ARG A 57 -13.40 -10.24 -3.93
N LYS A 58 -13.47 -9.08 -3.27
CA LYS A 58 -14.68 -8.22 -3.18
C LYS A 58 -15.06 -7.59 -4.53
N LYS A 59 -14.21 -7.73 -5.57
CA LYS A 59 -14.36 -7.12 -6.91
C LYS A 59 -14.33 -5.58 -6.88
N GLU A 60 -13.78 -5.01 -5.82
CA GLU A 60 -13.59 -3.57 -5.66
C GLU A 60 -12.29 -3.10 -6.34
N LEU A 61 -11.31 -4.01 -6.48
CA LEU A 61 -10.07 -3.78 -7.21
C LEU A 61 -9.85 -4.79 -8.33
N TYR A 62 -9.31 -4.32 -9.46
CA TYR A 62 -8.87 -5.16 -10.58
C TYR A 62 -7.38 -4.96 -10.79
N THR A 63 -6.63 -6.05 -10.84
CA THR A 63 -5.18 -6.00 -11.08
C THR A 63 -4.88 -6.35 -12.54
N ARG A 64 -4.04 -5.54 -13.19
CA ARG A 64 -3.53 -5.81 -14.54
C ARG A 64 -2.04 -5.57 -14.55
N LYS A 65 -1.29 -6.54 -15.10
CA LYS A 65 0.15 -6.37 -15.30
C LYS A 65 0.39 -5.33 -16.40
N VAL A 66 1.06 -4.23 -16.04
CA VAL A 66 1.49 -3.19 -16.98
C VAL A 66 2.98 -3.36 -17.27
N ARG A 67 3.38 -3.22 -18.53
CA ARG A 67 4.79 -3.24 -18.91
C ARG A 67 5.50 -2.06 -18.27
N SER A 68 6.76 -2.23 -17.84
CA SER A 68 7.51 -1.16 -17.16
C SER A 68 7.65 0.11 -18.01
N GLN A 69 7.65 0.00 -19.34
CA GLN A 69 7.72 1.12 -20.29
C GLN A 69 6.43 1.95 -20.34
N ASP A 70 5.31 1.35 -19.95
CA ASP A 70 3.97 1.96 -19.98
C ASP A 70 3.44 2.30 -18.59
N ASN A 71 4.23 2.04 -17.54
CA ASN A 71 3.84 2.37 -16.19
C ASN A 71 4.01 3.88 -15.93
N LEU A 72 2.92 4.61 -16.12
CA LEU A 72 2.83 6.06 -15.90
C LEU A 72 3.18 6.46 -14.46
N ALA A 73 2.94 5.59 -13.47
CA ALA A 73 3.27 5.87 -12.07
C ALA A 73 4.78 6.08 -11.84
N TYR A 74 5.64 5.60 -12.74
CA TYR A 74 7.08 5.88 -12.69
C TYR A 74 7.41 7.36 -12.79
N LEU A 75 6.53 8.16 -13.39
CA LEU A 75 6.68 9.61 -13.42
C LEU A 75 6.75 10.21 -12.01
N PHE A 76 5.99 9.66 -11.06
CA PHE A 76 5.85 10.19 -9.70
C PHE A 76 6.72 9.45 -8.67
N THR A 77 7.21 8.26 -9.01
CA THR A 77 7.85 7.35 -8.05
C THR A 77 9.33 7.12 -8.32
N LYS A 78 9.85 7.55 -9.47
CA LYS A 78 11.25 7.30 -9.87
C LYS A 78 11.92 8.55 -10.42
N PRO A 79 13.24 8.73 -10.18
CA PRO A 79 14.04 9.67 -10.96
C PRO A 79 14.23 9.09 -12.37
N LEU A 80 13.69 9.77 -13.38
CA LEU A 80 13.73 9.32 -14.78
C LEU A 80 14.68 10.16 -15.62
N ALA A 81 15.33 9.54 -16.60
CA ALA A 81 16.05 10.27 -17.65
C ALA A 81 15.07 11.15 -18.45
N LYS A 82 15.54 12.31 -18.93
CA LYS A 82 14.73 13.32 -19.61
C LYS A 82 13.85 12.75 -20.73
N SER A 83 14.43 11.93 -21.62
CA SER A 83 13.69 11.32 -22.73
C SER A 83 12.51 10.45 -22.27
N ARG A 84 12.69 9.69 -21.18
CA ARG A 84 11.66 8.84 -20.59
C ARG A 84 10.61 9.65 -19.85
N PHE A 85 11.03 10.70 -19.14
CA PHE A 85 10.13 11.65 -18.49
C PHE A 85 9.23 12.33 -19.52
N GLU A 86 9.79 12.88 -20.59
CA GLU A 86 9.02 13.53 -21.67
C GLU A 86 8.04 12.56 -22.34
N SER A 87 8.47 11.32 -22.61
CA SER A 87 7.60 10.29 -23.20
C SER A 87 6.42 9.92 -22.29
N LEU A 88 6.64 9.78 -20.97
CA LEU A 88 5.56 9.47 -20.03
C LEU A 88 4.67 10.69 -19.74
N SER A 89 5.23 11.89 -19.66
CA SER A 89 4.50 13.15 -19.50
C SER A 89 3.58 13.43 -20.69
N ALA A 90 4.05 13.19 -21.91
CA ALA A 90 3.21 13.29 -23.11
C ALA A 90 2.02 12.31 -23.06
N LYS A 91 2.23 11.08 -22.58
CA LYS A 91 1.15 10.08 -22.44
C LYS A 91 0.04 10.49 -21.46
N ILE A 92 0.32 11.39 -20.50
CA ILE A 92 -0.68 11.93 -19.58
C ILE A 92 -1.16 13.34 -19.97
N GLY A 93 -0.82 13.82 -21.16
CA GLY A 93 -1.24 15.13 -21.66
C GLY A 93 -0.46 16.32 -21.10
N MET A 94 0.68 16.09 -20.42
CA MET A 94 1.54 17.18 -19.96
C MET A 94 2.42 17.68 -21.11
N CYS A 95 2.18 18.92 -21.54
CA CYS A 95 3.06 19.63 -22.46
C CYS A 95 4.22 20.25 -21.68
N THR A 96 5.46 19.80 -21.93
CA THR A 96 6.65 20.48 -21.42
C THR A 96 6.82 21.79 -22.18
N ARG A 97 6.70 22.93 -21.48
CA ARG A 97 7.04 24.22 -22.09
C ARG A 97 8.52 24.18 -22.47
N LYS A 98 8.83 24.43 -23.75
CA LYS A 98 10.19 24.81 -24.12
C LYS A 98 10.49 26.12 -23.39
N ALA A 99 11.49 26.11 -22.50
CA ALA A 99 12.02 27.34 -21.96
C ALA A 99 12.49 28.17 -23.17
N GLY A 100 11.79 29.28 -23.43
CA GLY A 100 12.23 30.26 -24.41
C GLY A 100 13.56 30.83 -23.92
N ILE A 101 14.56 30.79 -24.81
CA ILE A 101 15.75 31.61 -24.71
C ILE A 101 15.36 32.99 -25.24
#